data_AF-A0A2T3INW8-F1
#
_entry.id   AF-A0A2T3INW8-F1
#
_cell.length_a   1.000
_cell.length_b   1.000
_cell.length_c   1.000
_cell.angle_alpha   90.00
_cell.angle_beta   90.00
_cell.angle_gamma   90.00
#
_symmetry.space_group_name_H-M   'P 1'
#
loop_
_entity.id
_entity.type
_entity.pdbx_description
1 polymer ?
#
loop_
_entity_poly.entity_id
_entity_poly.type
_entity_poly.pdbx_seq_one_letter_code
_entity_poly.pdbx_strand_id
1 'polypeptide(L)'
;MKRIAALDSIRGLLLLLMTINHLVWVSGGYSAIQLVTLQPLGQFGAAECFVFISGLLAGAIYSRDTFTNAQLTNKAFKRALSIYRYHIGCIVIVFIWIFIASQLLPSVLPILENSAHNVLQSPINTVIASAALVNQPSYFDILPLYIVFMLLLPLLIIAYRKGLGWLVISVSVVVWMFSSTINTTVLQPLIEFVFANFTLQLGYFNVFAWQLLFVSGSALGYMLQNQTLRWHHPALTAIAVIIAAVIFAAHHGAFVSYDINRWVLYSYADKPELGWLRALNIAVWVYLIAIIIKRYPNALHITALSYIGRHSLRVFSWQIVLVYLSAPLLHNLRLAPYFTALIIIVSATLWLSVWLTEKWQTDAVSKRRVVGYLGMACAVVILGNVVSAQGVSSLTIKATNITDSKTPFFVMVYDEQDDLRQRATVYVKSFAPQQLTQGITIDALPSGNYAVFAFQDNDSNYYLTLGNDGMPIERFGYSNNPLLTTAPQMKDVMFAHNGSQTQTIQIR
;
A
#
# COMPACT_ATOMS: atom_id res chain seq x y z
N MET A 1 -12.59 -20.41 24.33
CA MET A 1 -11.13 -20.16 24.33
C MET A 1 -10.78 -18.96 25.22
N LYS A 2 -9.73 -19.05 26.06
CA LYS A 2 -9.15 -17.90 26.77
C LYS A 2 -8.38 -17.01 25.78
N ARG A 3 -8.37 -15.70 26.00
CA ARG A 3 -7.70 -14.73 25.11
C ARG A 3 -6.20 -15.01 25.01
N ILE A 4 -5.65 -15.02 23.80
CA ILE A 4 -4.22 -15.29 23.54
C ILE A 4 -3.49 -13.95 23.34
N ALA A 5 -2.74 -13.51 24.34
CA ALA A 5 -2.10 -12.20 24.35
C ALA A 5 -1.02 -12.02 23.24
N ALA A 6 -0.39 -13.12 22.82
CA ALA A 6 0.53 -13.13 21.69
C ALA A 6 -0.16 -12.71 20.37
N LEU A 7 -1.40 -13.15 20.12
CA LEU A 7 -2.13 -12.79 18.90
C LEU A 7 -2.47 -11.29 18.85
N ASP A 8 -2.78 -10.68 20.00
CA ASP A 8 -2.96 -9.22 20.07
C ASP A 8 -1.63 -8.50 19.81
N SER A 9 -0.52 -8.99 20.36
CA SER A 9 0.80 -8.39 20.13
C SER A 9 1.24 -8.47 18.66
N ILE A 10 1.03 -9.63 18.02
CA ILE A 10 1.31 -9.81 16.59
C ILE A 10 0.44 -8.86 15.77
N ARG A 11 -0.87 -8.76 16.04
CA ARG A 11 -1.74 -7.78 15.34
C ARG A 11 -1.23 -6.35 15.51
N GLY A 12 -0.78 -5.98 16.69
CA GLY A 12 -0.17 -4.67 16.94
C GLY A 12 1.10 -4.44 16.15
N LEU A 13 2.00 -5.44 16.10
CA LEU A 13 3.19 -5.41 15.27
C LEU A 13 2.82 -5.18 13.80
N LEU A 14 1.87 -5.95 13.27
CA LEU A 14 1.45 -5.85 11.87
C LEU A 14 0.89 -4.46 11.54
N LEU A 15 0.10 -3.86 12.44
CA LEU A 15 -0.38 -2.48 12.28
C LEU A 15 0.77 -1.46 12.23
N LEU A 16 1.77 -1.63 13.11
CA LEU A 16 2.94 -0.76 13.12
C LEU A 16 3.77 -0.90 11.83
N LEU A 17 4.05 -2.13 11.40
CA LEU A 17 4.79 -2.39 10.17
C LEU A 17 4.05 -1.84 8.94
N MET A 18 2.73 -2.04 8.83
CA MET A 18 1.91 -1.45 7.76
C MET A 18 1.98 0.07 7.80
N THR A 19 1.88 0.68 8.99
CA THR A 19 1.94 2.14 9.15
C THR A 19 3.25 2.71 8.65
N ILE A 20 4.39 2.17 9.11
CA ILE A 20 5.72 2.62 8.69
C ILE A 20 5.86 2.53 7.17
N ASN A 21 5.51 1.39 6.58
CA ASN A 21 5.65 1.20 5.13
C ASN A 21 4.73 2.13 4.33
N HIS A 22 3.48 2.34 4.76
CA HIS A 22 2.57 3.27 4.08
C HIS A 22 3.03 4.73 4.17
N LEU A 23 3.58 5.15 5.32
CA LEU A 23 4.12 6.51 5.48
C LEU A 23 5.34 6.74 4.57
N VAL A 24 6.20 5.72 4.39
CA VAL A 24 7.32 5.81 3.45
C VAL A 24 6.82 5.83 2.00
N TRP A 25 5.92 4.92 1.60
CA TRP A 25 5.40 4.88 0.23
C TRP A 25 4.60 6.12 -0.18
N VAL A 26 3.73 6.65 0.70
CA VAL A 26 2.96 7.85 0.38
C VAL A 26 3.84 9.09 0.23
N SER A 27 5.04 9.08 0.82
CA SER A 27 6.01 10.16 0.62
C SER A 27 6.69 10.12 -0.75
N GLY A 28 6.57 9.01 -1.50
CA GLY A 28 7.32 8.77 -2.73
C GLY A 28 8.80 8.49 -2.51
N GLY A 29 9.23 8.24 -1.27
CA GLY A 29 10.63 7.97 -0.92
C GLY A 29 10.90 6.52 -0.52
N TYR A 30 12.18 6.26 -0.21
CA TYR A 30 12.65 5.00 0.37
C TYR A 30 13.34 5.27 1.71
N SER A 31 13.29 4.31 2.64
CA SER A 31 14.03 4.41 3.90
C SER A 31 14.61 3.07 4.33
N ALA A 32 15.80 3.09 4.91
CA ALA A 32 16.48 1.91 5.44
C ALA A 32 15.64 1.13 6.46
N ILE A 33 14.67 1.78 7.13
CA ILE A 33 13.73 1.10 8.02
C ILE A 33 12.93 -0.01 7.30
N GLN A 34 12.68 0.14 5.99
CA GLN A 34 11.97 -0.85 5.19
C GLN A 34 12.73 -2.18 5.05
N LEU A 35 14.05 -2.21 5.27
CA LEU A 35 14.82 -3.46 5.29
C LEU A 35 14.33 -4.43 6.38
N VAL A 36 13.78 -3.90 7.48
CA VAL A 36 13.25 -4.70 8.59
C VAL A 36 11.73 -4.64 8.71
N THR A 37 11.06 -3.69 8.04
CA THR A 37 9.61 -3.55 8.09
C THR A 37 8.87 -4.05 6.86
N LEU A 38 9.52 -4.11 5.69
CA LEU A 38 8.91 -4.54 4.44
C LEU A 38 9.26 -5.99 4.12
N GLN A 39 8.31 -6.89 4.39
CA GLN A 39 8.44 -8.33 4.11
C GLN A 39 9.71 -8.99 4.71
N PRO A 40 10.02 -8.76 6.00
CA PRO A 40 11.32 -9.15 6.59
C PRO A 40 11.57 -10.66 6.65
N LEU A 41 10.52 -11.49 6.50
CA LEU A 41 10.57 -12.93 6.66
C LEU A 41 10.45 -13.70 5.33
N GLY A 42 10.46 -13.00 4.19
CA GLY A 42 10.38 -13.58 2.86
C GLY A 42 9.31 -12.90 2.01
N GLN A 43 8.73 -13.60 1.04
CA GLN A 43 7.76 -13.04 0.07
C GLN A 43 6.34 -12.76 0.61
N PHE A 44 6.16 -12.31 1.86
CA PHE A 44 4.85 -11.92 2.40
C PHE A 44 4.92 -10.68 3.28
N GLY A 45 3.84 -9.88 3.27
CA GLY A 45 3.73 -8.64 4.02
C GLY A 45 2.87 -8.74 5.28
N ALA A 46 2.75 -7.59 5.96
CA ALA A 46 1.98 -7.47 7.19
C ALA A 46 0.46 -7.58 6.97
N ALA A 47 -0.04 -7.18 5.79
CA ALA A 47 -1.46 -7.23 5.45
C ALA A 47 -1.99 -8.67 5.41
N GLU A 48 -1.23 -9.58 4.81
CA GLU A 48 -1.59 -10.99 4.66
C GLU A 48 -1.74 -11.67 6.03
N CYS A 49 -0.76 -11.47 6.92
CA CYS A 49 -0.84 -11.96 8.30
C CYS A 49 -2.02 -11.34 9.06
N PHE A 50 -2.31 -10.07 8.81
CA PHE A 50 -3.40 -9.36 9.50
C PHE A 50 -4.77 -9.89 9.07
N VAL A 51 -4.95 -10.17 7.78
CA VAL A 51 -6.14 -10.83 7.21
C VAL A 51 -6.30 -12.24 7.74
N PHE A 52 -5.23 -13.04 7.72
CA PHE A 52 -5.25 -14.40 8.24
C PHE A 52 -5.62 -14.45 9.74
N ILE A 53 -4.95 -13.68 10.59
CA ILE A 53 -5.24 -13.66 12.04
C ILE A 53 -6.66 -13.16 12.32
N SER A 54 -7.15 -12.21 11.52
CA SER A 54 -8.53 -11.73 11.65
C SER A 54 -9.54 -12.83 11.30
N GLY A 55 -9.27 -13.63 10.26
CA GLY A 55 -10.01 -14.85 9.95
C GLY A 55 -9.97 -15.84 11.11
N LEU A 56 -8.78 -16.14 11.64
CA LEU A 56 -8.57 -17.03 12.79
C LEU A 56 -9.39 -16.61 14.02
N LEU A 57 -9.33 -15.34 14.39
CA LEU A 57 -10.09 -14.81 15.53
C LEU A 57 -11.59 -14.80 15.24
N ALA A 58 -12.02 -14.46 14.03
CA ALA A 58 -13.42 -14.52 13.64
C ALA A 58 -13.95 -15.96 13.73
N GLY A 59 -13.22 -16.92 13.17
CA GLY A 59 -13.50 -18.36 13.25
C GLY A 59 -13.64 -18.86 14.68
N ALA A 60 -12.76 -18.42 15.58
CA ALA A 60 -12.77 -18.85 16.98
C ALA A 60 -13.84 -18.16 17.84
N ILE A 61 -14.13 -16.88 17.58
CA ILE A 61 -15.06 -16.09 18.41
C ILE A 61 -16.52 -16.35 18.00
N TYR A 62 -16.79 -16.39 16.70
CA TYR A 62 -18.15 -16.47 16.17
C TYR A 62 -18.67 -17.91 16.09
N SER A 63 -17.81 -18.92 16.20
CA SER A 63 -18.21 -20.32 16.21
C SER A 63 -18.74 -20.84 17.54
N ARG A 64 -18.53 -20.10 18.66
CA ARG A 64 -18.93 -20.50 20.02
C ARG A 64 -20.34 -21.07 20.06
N ASP A 65 -20.51 -22.21 20.73
CA ASP A 65 -21.79 -22.94 20.82
C ASP A 65 -22.91 -22.14 21.48
N THR A 66 -22.55 -21.11 22.25
CA THR A 66 -23.50 -20.18 22.86
C THR A 66 -24.24 -19.29 21.86
N PHE A 67 -23.80 -19.24 20.58
CA PHE A 67 -24.45 -18.43 19.56
C PHE A 67 -25.30 -19.27 18.61
N THR A 68 -26.59 -18.94 18.56
CA THR A 68 -27.49 -19.41 17.49
C THR A 68 -27.05 -18.83 16.15
N ASN A 69 -27.47 -19.46 15.03
CA ASN A 69 -27.15 -18.96 13.69
C ASN A 69 -27.68 -17.52 13.47
N ALA A 70 -28.86 -17.18 14.02
CA ALA A 70 -29.40 -15.82 13.95
C ALA A 70 -28.54 -14.81 14.74
N GLN A 71 -28.09 -15.16 15.94
CA GLN A 71 -27.21 -14.30 16.75
C GLN A 71 -25.84 -14.10 16.10
N LEU A 72 -25.29 -15.17 15.52
CA LEU A 72 -24.06 -15.14 14.70
C LEU A 72 -24.21 -14.13 13.56
N THR A 73 -25.25 -14.28 12.72
CA THR A 73 -25.49 -13.40 11.57
C THR A 73 -25.65 -11.95 12.01
N ASN A 74 -26.46 -11.68 13.03
CA ASN A 74 -26.66 -10.32 13.56
C ASN A 74 -25.36 -9.69 14.08
N LYS A 75 -24.53 -10.46 14.81
CA LYS A 75 -23.24 -9.97 15.30
C LYS A 75 -22.23 -9.71 14.19
N ALA A 76 -22.19 -10.59 13.18
CA ALA A 76 -21.31 -10.42 12.03
C ALA A 76 -21.73 -9.20 11.20
N PHE A 77 -23.03 -9.02 10.96
CA PHE A 77 -23.57 -7.86 10.27
C PHE A 77 -23.31 -6.55 11.03
N LYS A 78 -23.57 -6.50 12.35
CA LYS A 78 -23.24 -5.32 13.19
C LYS A 78 -21.75 -5.00 13.14
N ARG A 79 -20.89 -6.01 13.07
CA ARG A 79 -19.44 -5.83 12.93
C ARG A 79 -19.07 -5.30 11.54
N ALA A 80 -19.64 -5.84 10.46
CA ALA A 80 -19.46 -5.33 9.10
C ALA A 80 -19.91 -3.86 9.00
N LEU A 81 -21.09 -3.52 9.54
CA LEU A 81 -21.60 -2.15 9.60
C LEU A 81 -20.69 -1.23 10.42
N SER A 82 -20.11 -1.72 11.52
CA SER A 82 -19.12 -0.95 12.27
C SER A 82 -17.91 -0.62 11.38
N ILE A 83 -17.35 -1.60 10.67
CA ILE A 83 -16.20 -1.39 9.78
C ILE A 83 -16.56 -0.41 8.66
N TYR A 84 -17.74 -0.57 8.06
CA TYR A 84 -18.28 0.35 7.04
C TYR A 84 -18.36 1.80 7.55
N ARG A 85 -18.85 2.02 8.77
CA ARG A 85 -18.90 3.38 9.36
C ARG A 85 -17.52 4.01 9.53
N TYR A 86 -16.51 3.22 9.94
CA TYR A 86 -15.13 3.69 10.01
C TYR A 86 -14.58 4.01 8.61
N HIS A 87 -14.84 3.16 7.63
CA HIS A 87 -14.47 3.37 6.23
C HIS A 87 -15.02 4.71 5.70
N ILE A 88 -16.32 4.94 5.81
CA ILE A 88 -16.95 6.20 5.38
C ILE A 88 -16.37 7.40 6.13
N GLY A 89 -16.16 7.29 7.45
CA GLY A 89 -15.55 8.35 8.24
C GLY A 89 -14.14 8.73 7.76
N CYS A 90 -13.29 7.74 7.50
CA CYS A 90 -11.96 7.95 6.95
C CYS A 90 -12.02 8.59 5.56
N ILE A 91 -12.91 8.13 4.68
CA ILE A 91 -13.07 8.69 3.34
C ILE A 91 -13.45 10.16 3.39
N VAL A 92 -14.46 10.52 4.19
CA VAL A 92 -14.90 11.91 4.31
C VAL A 92 -13.75 12.80 4.79
N ILE A 93 -13.01 12.37 5.82
CA ILE A 93 -11.87 13.14 6.34
C ILE A 93 -10.78 13.32 5.27
N VAL A 94 -10.41 12.24 4.57
CA VAL A 94 -9.35 12.26 3.56
C VAL A 94 -9.77 13.10 2.34
N PHE A 95 -11.01 13.01 1.89
CA PHE A 95 -11.49 13.79 0.74
C PHE A 95 -11.57 15.28 1.07
N ILE A 96 -12.04 15.64 2.26
CA ILE A 96 -12.00 17.02 2.75
C ILE A 96 -10.55 17.51 2.78
N TRP A 97 -9.62 16.68 3.29
CA TRP A 97 -8.21 17.02 3.31
C TRP A 97 -7.63 17.25 1.90
N ILE A 98 -7.92 16.36 0.93
CA ILE A 98 -7.46 16.50 -0.46
C ILE A 98 -8.00 17.81 -1.07
N PHE A 99 -9.27 18.15 -0.83
CA PHE A 99 -9.84 19.40 -1.32
C PHE A 99 -9.17 20.64 -0.68
N ILE A 100 -8.85 20.60 0.62
CA ILE A 100 -8.10 21.68 1.28
C ILE A 100 -6.68 21.77 0.72
N ALA A 101 -6.00 20.62 0.57
CA ALA A 101 -4.64 20.54 0.05
C ALA A 101 -4.55 21.02 -1.40
N SER A 102 -5.57 20.79 -2.23
CA SER A 102 -5.58 21.28 -3.62
C SER A 102 -5.60 22.81 -3.72
N GLN A 103 -6.13 23.50 -2.71
CA GLN A 103 -6.16 24.97 -2.67
C GLN A 103 -4.92 25.56 -1.98
N LEU A 104 -4.41 24.89 -0.93
CA LEU A 104 -3.35 25.42 -0.08
C LEU A 104 -1.95 24.90 -0.43
N LEU A 105 -1.86 23.75 -1.09
CA LEU A 105 -0.60 23.05 -1.35
C LEU A 105 -0.56 22.49 -2.79
N PRO A 106 -0.60 23.33 -3.85
CA PRO A 106 -0.70 22.85 -5.23
C PRO A 106 0.47 21.95 -5.66
N SER A 107 1.66 22.18 -5.11
CA SER A 107 2.90 21.47 -5.43
C SER A 107 2.92 19.98 -5.06
N VAL A 108 2.14 19.58 -4.06
CA VAL A 108 2.07 18.20 -3.55
C VAL A 108 0.80 17.48 -4.01
N LEU A 109 -0.05 18.17 -4.79
CA LEU A 109 -1.30 17.64 -5.29
C LEU A 109 -1.11 16.37 -6.13
N PRO A 110 -0.09 16.25 -7.02
CA PRO A 110 0.10 15.04 -7.82
C PRO A 110 0.22 13.76 -6.97
N ILE A 111 0.86 13.82 -5.80
CA ILE A 111 1.02 12.66 -4.90
C ILE A 111 -0.32 12.22 -4.31
N LEU A 112 -1.14 13.20 -3.94
CA LEU A 112 -2.48 12.97 -3.40
C LEU A 112 -3.43 12.44 -4.47
N GLU A 113 -3.36 12.96 -5.70
CA GLU A 113 -4.15 12.49 -6.84
C GLU A 113 -3.78 11.06 -7.25
N ASN A 114 -2.48 10.74 -7.32
CA ASN A 114 -2.00 9.37 -7.57
C ASN A 114 -2.50 8.37 -6.53
N SER A 115 -2.71 8.81 -5.29
CA SER A 115 -3.22 7.96 -4.20
C SER A 115 -4.76 7.97 -4.11
N ALA A 116 -5.44 8.92 -4.75
CA ALA A 116 -6.88 9.13 -4.63
C ALA A 116 -7.48 9.64 -5.95
N HIS A 117 -7.41 8.78 -6.96
CA HIS A 117 -7.95 9.02 -8.29
C HIS A 117 -9.43 9.44 -8.26
N ASN A 118 -9.84 10.22 -9.25
CA ASN A 118 -11.21 10.72 -9.47
C ASN A 118 -11.75 11.72 -8.42
N VAL A 119 -11.12 11.88 -7.25
CA VAL A 119 -11.64 12.72 -6.16
C VAL A 119 -11.86 14.17 -6.59
N LEU A 120 -10.92 14.76 -7.34
CA LEU A 120 -11.03 16.15 -7.81
C LEU A 120 -11.80 16.27 -9.13
N GLN A 121 -11.70 15.28 -10.01
CA GLN A 121 -12.33 15.29 -11.33
C GLN A 121 -13.85 15.03 -11.25
N SER A 122 -14.30 14.17 -10.35
CA SER A 122 -15.71 13.80 -10.17
C SER A 122 -16.01 13.52 -8.69
N PRO A 123 -16.05 14.55 -7.83
CA PRO A 123 -16.14 14.37 -6.37
C PRO A 123 -17.38 13.58 -5.92
N ILE A 124 -18.56 13.91 -6.48
CA ILE A 124 -19.82 13.28 -6.09
C ILE A 124 -19.84 11.80 -6.48
N ASN A 125 -19.51 11.49 -7.73
CA ASN A 125 -19.45 10.10 -8.22
C ASN A 125 -18.42 9.30 -7.43
N THR A 126 -17.27 9.90 -7.11
CA THR A 126 -16.23 9.25 -6.32
C THR A 126 -16.70 8.94 -4.90
N VAL A 127 -17.43 9.85 -4.23
CA VAL A 127 -18.01 9.58 -2.91
C VAL A 127 -19.04 8.44 -2.98
N ILE A 128 -19.94 8.46 -3.96
CA ILE A 128 -20.96 7.42 -4.14
C ILE A 128 -20.31 6.07 -4.44
N ALA A 129 -19.36 6.02 -5.38
CA ALA A 129 -18.62 4.82 -5.75
C ALA A 129 -17.81 4.27 -4.56
N SER A 130 -17.22 5.15 -3.75
CA SER A 130 -16.45 4.73 -2.58
C SER A 130 -17.33 4.25 -1.43
N ALA A 131 -18.53 4.81 -1.30
CA ALA A 131 -19.55 4.31 -0.39
C ALA A 131 -20.11 2.96 -0.85
N ALA A 132 -20.21 2.73 -2.17
CA ALA A 132 -20.56 1.45 -2.75
C ALA A 132 -19.41 0.43 -2.74
N LEU A 133 -18.22 0.80 -2.23
CA LEU A 133 -17.00 -0.03 -2.16
C LEU A 133 -16.38 -0.37 -3.53
N VAL A 134 -16.81 0.31 -4.60
CA VAL A 134 -16.33 0.10 -5.97
C VAL A 134 -15.31 1.16 -6.43
N ASN A 135 -15.01 2.12 -5.56
CA ASN A 135 -13.87 3.02 -5.69
C ASN A 135 -13.09 3.05 -4.39
N GLN A 136 -11.85 2.58 -4.41
CA GLN A 136 -11.01 2.44 -3.23
C GLN A 136 -9.73 3.25 -3.45
N PRO A 137 -9.57 4.39 -2.75
CA PRO A 137 -8.29 5.10 -2.73
C PRO A 137 -7.19 4.20 -2.16
N SER A 138 -5.94 4.47 -2.50
CA SER A 138 -4.81 3.71 -1.97
C SER A 138 -4.87 3.59 -0.44
N TYR A 139 -4.45 2.45 0.09
CA TYR A 139 -4.45 2.14 1.53
C TYR A 139 -5.84 1.93 2.18
N PHE A 140 -6.96 2.22 1.50
CA PHE A 140 -8.30 1.93 2.04
C PHE A 140 -8.73 0.48 1.85
N ASP A 141 -8.16 -0.21 0.86
CA ASP A 141 -8.64 -1.49 0.29
C ASP A 141 -8.91 -2.61 1.31
N ILE A 142 -8.19 -2.60 2.44
CA ILE A 142 -8.35 -3.58 3.50
C ILE A 142 -9.72 -3.47 4.19
N LEU A 143 -10.28 -2.27 4.38
CA LEU A 143 -11.58 -2.10 5.05
C LEU A 143 -12.74 -2.68 4.22
N PRO A 144 -12.91 -2.33 2.91
CA PRO A 144 -13.86 -2.99 2.02
C PRO A 144 -13.77 -4.51 2.04
N LEU A 145 -12.56 -5.04 1.92
CA LEU A 145 -12.28 -6.48 1.97
C LEU A 145 -12.80 -7.12 3.26
N TYR A 146 -12.56 -6.50 4.42
CA TYR A 146 -13.10 -7.00 5.68
C TYR A 146 -14.62 -6.89 5.81
N ILE A 147 -15.24 -5.88 5.22
CA ILE A 147 -16.71 -5.76 5.20
C ILE A 147 -17.28 -6.97 4.47
N VAL A 148 -16.76 -7.30 3.28
CA VAL A 148 -17.17 -8.48 2.50
C VAL A 148 -16.94 -9.76 3.30
N PHE A 149 -15.76 -9.94 3.91
CA PHE A 149 -15.43 -11.16 4.65
C PHE A 149 -16.27 -11.34 5.91
N MET A 150 -16.61 -10.26 6.61
CA MET A 150 -17.51 -10.31 7.76
C MET A 150 -18.95 -10.63 7.36
N LEU A 151 -19.40 -10.20 6.17
CA LEU A 151 -20.70 -10.59 5.62
C LEU A 151 -20.73 -12.05 5.16
N LEU A 152 -19.60 -12.57 4.66
CA LEU A 152 -19.43 -13.97 4.29
C LEU A 152 -19.36 -14.91 5.51
N LEU A 153 -18.78 -14.44 6.62
CA LEU A 153 -18.48 -15.25 7.81
C LEU A 153 -19.65 -16.12 8.32
N PRO A 154 -20.90 -15.66 8.43
CA PRO A 154 -22.01 -16.50 8.90
C PRO A 154 -22.19 -17.76 8.05
N LEU A 155 -22.08 -17.63 6.72
CA LEU A 155 -22.18 -18.76 5.80
C LEU A 155 -21.06 -19.77 6.05
N LEU A 156 -19.84 -19.29 6.24
CA LEU A 156 -18.67 -20.14 6.54
C LEU A 156 -18.87 -20.92 7.84
N ILE A 157 -19.23 -20.24 8.93
CA ILE A 157 -19.42 -20.89 10.24
C ILE A 157 -20.58 -21.89 10.20
N ILE A 158 -21.69 -21.57 9.52
CA ILE A 158 -22.81 -22.51 9.36
C ILE A 158 -22.36 -23.75 8.58
N ALA A 159 -21.57 -23.59 7.52
CA ALA A 159 -21.02 -24.71 6.76
C ALA A 159 -20.06 -25.56 7.62
N TYR A 160 -19.20 -24.93 8.44
CA TYR A 160 -18.32 -25.65 9.36
C TYR A 160 -19.11 -26.48 10.39
N ARG A 161 -20.17 -25.90 10.97
CA ARG A 161 -21.07 -26.60 11.90
C ARG A 161 -21.77 -27.82 11.27
N LYS A 162 -22.00 -27.78 9.95
CA LYS A 162 -22.56 -28.90 9.17
C LYS A 162 -21.52 -29.93 8.73
N GLY A 163 -20.25 -29.79 9.12
CA GLY A 163 -19.17 -30.67 8.67
C GLY A 163 -18.70 -30.43 7.24
N LEU A 164 -19.16 -29.35 6.58
CA LEU A 164 -18.83 -29.01 5.19
C LEU A 164 -17.55 -28.17 5.07
N GLY A 165 -16.68 -28.19 6.07
CA GLY A 165 -15.45 -27.38 6.08
C GLY A 165 -14.50 -27.69 4.93
N TRP A 166 -14.39 -28.96 4.54
CA TRP A 166 -13.58 -29.37 3.39
C TRP A 166 -14.09 -28.74 2.07
N LEU A 167 -15.42 -28.65 1.90
CA LEU A 167 -16.04 -28.05 0.72
C LEU A 167 -15.77 -26.55 0.69
N VAL A 168 -15.90 -25.87 1.84
CA VAL A 168 -15.58 -24.44 1.95
C VAL A 168 -14.13 -24.15 1.55
N ILE A 169 -13.17 -24.92 2.04
CA ILE A 169 -11.76 -24.77 1.65
C ILE A 169 -11.57 -25.06 0.15
N SER A 170 -12.20 -26.11 -0.36
CA SER A 170 -12.08 -26.49 -1.78
C SER A 170 -12.60 -25.38 -2.70
N VAL A 171 -13.79 -24.84 -2.40
CA VAL A 171 -14.38 -23.70 -3.12
C VAL A 171 -13.47 -22.46 -3.00
N SER A 172 -12.94 -22.19 -1.80
CA SER A 172 -12.02 -21.07 -1.58
C SER A 172 -10.75 -21.17 -2.43
N VAL A 173 -10.16 -22.37 -2.55
CA VAL A 173 -8.99 -22.62 -3.40
C VAL A 173 -9.34 -22.45 -4.88
N VAL A 174 -10.49 -22.95 -5.33
CA VAL A 174 -10.96 -22.76 -6.72
C VAL A 174 -11.16 -21.27 -7.03
N VAL A 175 -11.85 -20.54 -6.15
CA VAL A 175 -12.05 -19.08 -6.33
C VAL A 175 -10.72 -18.34 -6.38
N TRP A 176 -9.74 -18.73 -5.56
CA TRP A 176 -8.39 -18.16 -5.60
C TRP A 176 -7.66 -18.48 -6.92
N MET A 177 -7.70 -19.73 -7.39
CA MET A 177 -7.08 -20.13 -8.66
C MET A 177 -7.61 -19.37 -9.87
N PHE A 178 -8.91 -19.03 -9.87
CA PHE A 178 -9.54 -18.27 -10.95
C PHE A 178 -9.64 -16.77 -10.66
N SER A 179 -9.03 -16.28 -9.57
CA SER A 179 -9.19 -14.88 -9.14
C SER A 179 -8.69 -13.86 -10.15
N SER A 180 -7.62 -14.16 -10.89
CA SER A 180 -7.06 -13.29 -11.95
C SER A 180 -8.00 -13.12 -13.15
N THR A 181 -8.91 -14.08 -13.37
CA THR A 181 -9.92 -14.00 -14.43
C THR A 181 -11.04 -13.00 -14.11
N ILE A 182 -11.24 -12.69 -12.82
CA ILE A 182 -12.25 -11.75 -12.34
C ILE A 182 -11.57 -10.40 -12.06
N ASN A 183 -11.30 -9.66 -13.12
CA ASN A 183 -10.62 -8.36 -13.07
C ASN A 183 -11.57 -7.18 -13.38
N THR A 184 -11.05 -5.97 -13.30
CA THR A 184 -11.80 -4.73 -13.56
C THR A 184 -12.43 -4.72 -14.95
N THR A 185 -11.76 -5.27 -15.98
CA THR A 185 -12.28 -5.35 -17.35
C THR A 185 -13.56 -6.18 -17.43
N VAL A 186 -13.65 -7.27 -16.67
CA VAL A 186 -14.86 -8.11 -16.63
C VAL A 186 -15.96 -7.46 -15.78
N LEU A 187 -15.59 -6.76 -14.72
CA LEU A 187 -16.55 -6.18 -13.77
C LEU A 187 -17.11 -4.82 -14.20
N GLN A 188 -16.36 -4.04 -14.99
CA GLN A 188 -16.75 -2.70 -15.41
C GLN A 188 -18.07 -2.66 -16.18
N PRO A 189 -18.30 -3.50 -17.21
CA PRO A 189 -19.58 -3.51 -17.93
C PRO A 189 -20.79 -3.83 -17.03
N LEU A 190 -20.59 -4.58 -15.94
CA LEU A 190 -21.67 -4.98 -15.04
C LEU A 190 -22.23 -3.83 -14.21
N ILE A 191 -21.49 -2.72 -14.09
CA ILE A 191 -21.87 -1.58 -13.26
C ILE A 191 -21.95 -0.26 -14.02
N GLU A 192 -21.67 -0.28 -15.33
CA GLU A 192 -21.77 0.90 -16.21
C GLU A 192 -23.15 1.55 -16.15
N PHE A 193 -24.21 0.77 -15.90
CA PHE A 193 -25.56 1.29 -15.73
C PHE A 193 -25.73 2.22 -14.51
N VAL A 194 -24.88 2.06 -13.48
CA VAL A 194 -24.87 2.91 -12.27
C VAL A 194 -23.79 3.99 -12.36
N PHE A 195 -22.65 3.65 -12.96
CA PHE A 195 -21.43 4.47 -12.97
C PHE A 195 -20.97 4.74 -14.41
N ALA A 196 -21.83 5.36 -15.21
CA ALA A 196 -21.51 5.72 -16.60
C ALA A 196 -20.30 6.67 -16.66
N ASN A 197 -19.33 6.38 -17.53
CA ASN A 197 -18.09 7.14 -17.70
C ASN A 197 -17.22 7.27 -16.43
N PHE A 198 -17.35 6.34 -15.48
CA PHE A 198 -16.53 6.30 -14.27
C PHE A 198 -15.57 5.10 -14.33
N THR A 199 -14.27 5.35 -14.18
CA THR A 199 -13.28 4.26 -14.17
C THR A 199 -13.27 3.60 -12.81
N LEU A 200 -13.57 2.30 -12.80
CA LEU A 200 -13.54 1.47 -11.59
C LEU A 200 -12.15 1.43 -10.94
N GLN A 201 -12.13 1.56 -9.62
CA GLN A 201 -10.93 1.40 -8.80
C GLN A 201 -11.25 0.40 -7.68
N LEU A 202 -11.14 -0.89 -8.00
CA LEU A 202 -11.49 -1.98 -7.07
C LEU A 202 -10.44 -2.22 -5.96
N GLY A 203 -9.37 -1.42 -5.93
CA GLY A 203 -8.29 -1.48 -4.95
C GLY A 203 -7.13 -2.38 -5.39
N TYR A 204 -6.05 -2.35 -4.60
CA TYR A 204 -4.82 -3.10 -4.89
C TYR A 204 -4.95 -4.61 -4.61
N PHE A 205 -5.84 -5.03 -3.71
CA PHE A 205 -6.00 -6.43 -3.33
C PHE A 205 -7.19 -7.08 -4.04
N ASN A 206 -6.95 -8.19 -4.73
CA ASN A 206 -8.03 -8.96 -5.33
C ASN A 206 -8.84 -9.68 -4.22
N VAL A 207 -10.08 -9.27 -4.01
CA VAL A 207 -10.96 -9.83 -2.96
C VAL A 207 -11.17 -11.35 -3.13
N PHE A 208 -11.21 -11.86 -4.36
CA PHE A 208 -11.37 -13.29 -4.66
C PHE A 208 -10.10 -14.10 -4.36
N ALA A 209 -8.92 -13.48 -4.47
CA ALA A 209 -7.68 -14.12 -4.06
C ALA A 209 -7.53 -14.12 -2.53
N TRP A 210 -7.70 -12.94 -1.93
CA TRP A 210 -7.44 -12.71 -0.52
C TRP A 210 -8.43 -13.38 0.43
N GLN A 211 -9.61 -13.76 -0.05
CA GLN A 211 -10.54 -14.56 0.75
C GLN A 211 -9.92 -15.89 1.20
N LEU A 212 -8.94 -16.43 0.47
CA LEU A 212 -8.22 -17.66 0.87
C LEU A 212 -7.60 -17.52 2.27
N LEU A 213 -6.97 -16.38 2.58
CA LEU A 213 -6.37 -16.13 3.89
C LEU A 213 -7.42 -16.07 5.00
N PHE A 214 -8.54 -15.37 4.75
CA PHE A 214 -9.59 -15.23 5.74
C PHE A 214 -10.35 -16.53 5.96
N VAL A 215 -10.70 -17.24 4.88
CA VAL A 215 -11.43 -18.51 4.92
C VAL A 215 -10.57 -19.58 5.61
N SER A 216 -9.31 -19.78 5.19
CA SER A 216 -8.39 -20.72 5.85
C SER A 216 -8.16 -20.37 7.32
N GLY A 217 -7.95 -19.09 7.64
CA GLY A 217 -7.86 -18.60 9.01
C GLY A 217 -9.13 -18.94 9.80
N SER A 218 -10.32 -18.65 9.26
CA SER A 218 -11.59 -18.91 9.94
C SER A 218 -11.86 -20.40 10.18
N ALA A 219 -11.47 -21.27 9.26
CA ALA A 219 -11.57 -22.71 9.41
C ALA A 219 -10.65 -23.20 10.55
N LEU A 220 -9.40 -22.74 10.57
CA LEU A 220 -8.46 -23.04 11.67
C LEU A 220 -8.97 -22.48 12.99
N GLY A 221 -9.59 -21.30 12.98
CA GLY A 221 -10.18 -20.66 14.17
C GLY A 221 -11.34 -21.47 14.73
N TYR A 222 -12.21 -21.96 13.84
CA TYR A 222 -13.30 -22.88 14.19
C TYR A 222 -12.76 -24.17 14.81
N MET A 223 -11.77 -24.80 14.18
CA MET A 223 -11.13 -26.03 14.70
C MET A 223 -10.44 -25.79 16.04
N LEU A 224 -9.79 -24.65 16.22
CA LEU A 224 -9.12 -24.27 17.47
C LEU A 224 -10.13 -24.06 18.60
N GLN A 225 -11.25 -23.41 18.33
CA GLN A 225 -12.33 -23.21 19.32
C GLN A 225 -13.00 -24.53 19.72
N ASN A 226 -13.15 -25.46 18.79
CA ASN A 226 -13.75 -26.78 19.02
C ASN A 226 -12.73 -27.86 19.43
N GLN A 227 -11.46 -27.49 19.64
CA GLN A 227 -10.38 -28.39 20.07
C GLN A 227 -10.13 -29.58 19.11
N THR A 228 -10.46 -29.43 17.83
CA THR A 228 -10.27 -30.47 16.80
C THR A 228 -8.96 -30.29 16.00
N LEU A 229 -8.25 -29.18 16.19
CA LEU A 229 -7.03 -28.87 15.44
C LEU A 229 -5.85 -29.77 15.84
N ARG A 230 -5.50 -30.73 14.98
CA ARG A 230 -4.39 -31.68 15.15
C ARG A 230 -3.35 -31.57 14.03
N TRP A 231 -2.72 -30.41 13.89
CA TRP A 231 -1.73 -30.17 12.82
C TRP A 231 -0.26 -30.34 13.25
N HIS A 232 0.03 -30.56 14.53
CA HIS A 232 1.41 -30.56 15.05
C HIS A 232 2.07 -31.92 14.82
N HIS A 233 3.09 -31.97 13.96
CA HIS A 233 3.88 -33.17 13.71
C HIS A 233 5.37 -32.80 13.49
N PRO A 234 6.35 -33.51 14.10
CA PRO A 234 7.77 -33.18 13.96
C PRO A 234 8.25 -33.10 12.50
N ALA A 235 7.81 -34.02 11.65
CA ALA A 235 8.16 -34.00 10.22
C ALA A 235 7.58 -32.78 9.50
N LEU A 236 6.33 -32.38 9.82
CA LEU A 236 5.73 -31.16 9.25
C LEU A 236 6.49 -29.91 9.71
N THR A 237 6.99 -29.90 10.95
CA THR A 237 7.85 -28.83 11.45
C THR A 237 9.17 -28.76 10.72
N ALA A 238 9.85 -29.90 10.51
CA ALA A 238 11.09 -29.93 9.74
C ALA A 238 10.85 -29.42 8.30
N ILE A 239 9.80 -29.89 7.63
CA ILE A 239 9.43 -29.44 6.29
C ILE A 239 9.14 -27.93 6.26
N ALA A 240 8.35 -27.43 7.21
CA ALA A 240 8.03 -26.00 7.29
C ALA A 240 9.27 -25.14 7.54
N VAL A 241 10.19 -25.58 8.39
CA VAL A 241 11.47 -24.89 8.63
C VAL A 241 12.32 -24.86 7.36
N ILE A 242 12.43 -25.97 6.64
CA ILE A 242 13.19 -26.06 5.39
C ILE A 242 12.59 -25.10 4.35
N ILE A 243 11.28 -25.15 4.13
CA ILE A 243 10.60 -24.28 3.16
C ILE A 243 10.79 -22.80 3.54
N ALA A 244 10.58 -22.44 4.82
CA ALA A 244 10.77 -21.07 5.29
C ALA A 244 12.22 -20.60 5.10
N ALA A 245 13.20 -21.44 5.43
CA ALA A 245 14.62 -21.13 5.27
C ALA A 245 15.02 -20.94 3.80
N VAL A 246 14.54 -21.81 2.89
CA VAL A 246 14.80 -21.70 1.45
C VAL A 246 14.20 -20.42 0.88
N ILE A 247 12.93 -20.12 1.18
CA ILE A 247 12.28 -18.90 0.69
C ILE A 247 12.94 -17.66 1.29
N PHE A 248 13.31 -17.69 2.56
CA PHE A 248 14.04 -16.60 3.23
C PHE A 248 15.39 -16.34 2.57
N ALA A 249 16.18 -17.39 2.32
CA ALA A 249 17.47 -17.28 1.63
C ALA A 249 17.31 -16.73 0.20
N ALA A 250 16.31 -17.23 -0.55
CA ALA A 250 15.99 -16.75 -1.88
C ALA A 250 15.61 -15.26 -1.88
N HIS A 251 14.76 -14.84 -0.95
CA HIS A 251 14.33 -13.45 -0.80
C HIS A 251 15.50 -12.48 -0.55
N HIS A 252 16.51 -12.95 0.21
CA HIS A 252 17.73 -12.20 0.51
C HIS A 252 18.85 -12.38 -0.52
N GLY A 253 18.57 -13.03 -1.65
CA GLY A 253 19.47 -13.09 -2.81
C GLY A 253 20.49 -14.22 -2.79
N ALA A 254 20.35 -15.22 -1.91
CA ALA A 254 21.28 -16.35 -1.84
C ALA A 254 21.37 -17.17 -3.14
N PHE A 255 20.36 -17.08 -4.02
CA PHE A 255 20.26 -17.85 -5.26
C PHE A 255 20.31 -16.98 -6.53
N VAL A 256 20.80 -15.74 -6.43
CA VAL A 256 20.93 -14.84 -7.60
C VAL A 256 21.86 -15.43 -8.66
N SER A 257 22.90 -16.18 -8.27
CA SER A 257 23.80 -16.88 -9.20
C SER A 257 23.14 -18.02 -9.99
N TYR A 258 21.93 -18.42 -9.60
CA TYR A 258 21.11 -19.43 -10.30
C TYR A 258 19.91 -18.80 -11.01
N ASP A 259 19.99 -17.50 -11.35
CA ASP A 259 18.92 -16.70 -11.94
C ASP A 259 17.63 -16.57 -11.11
N ILE A 260 17.65 -17.02 -9.84
CA ILE A 260 16.55 -16.82 -8.89
C ILE A 260 16.74 -15.47 -8.20
N ASN A 261 16.38 -14.41 -8.93
CA ASN A 261 16.37 -13.04 -8.41
C ASN A 261 15.00 -12.65 -7.82
N ARG A 262 14.94 -11.46 -7.19
CA ARG A 262 13.71 -10.98 -6.52
C ARG A 262 12.50 -10.83 -7.45
N TRP A 263 12.72 -10.51 -8.73
CA TRP A 263 11.64 -10.35 -9.71
C TRP A 263 11.00 -11.70 -10.06
N VAL A 264 11.83 -12.73 -10.26
CA VAL A 264 11.36 -14.11 -10.47
C VAL A 264 10.58 -14.60 -9.26
N LEU A 265 11.05 -14.31 -8.05
CA LEU A 265 10.29 -14.66 -6.85
C LEU A 265 8.96 -13.90 -6.78
N TYR A 266 8.95 -12.61 -7.14
CA TYR A 266 7.74 -11.78 -7.13
C TYR A 266 6.70 -12.26 -8.16
N SER A 267 7.09 -12.75 -9.33
CA SER A 267 6.13 -13.28 -10.32
C SER A 267 5.35 -14.49 -9.82
N TYR A 268 5.95 -15.31 -8.94
CA TYR A 268 5.26 -16.44 -8.28
C TYR A 268 4.62 -16.07 -6.94
N ALA A 269 5.06 -14.97 -6.36
CA ALA A 269 4.60 -14.44 -5.09
C ALA A 269 3.89 -13.10 -5.26
N ASP A 270 3.13 -12.94 -6.34
CA ASP A 270 2.38 -11.71 -6.59
C ASP A 270 1.49 -11.38 -5.39
N LYS A 271 1.40 -10.09 -5.04
CA LYS A 271 0.71 -9.66 -3.83
C LYS A 271 -0.78 -9.38 -4.06
N PRO A 272 -1.19 -8.60 -5.08
CA PRO A 272 -2.60 -8.43 -5.44
C PRO A 272 -3.37 -9.74 -5.58
N GLU A 273 -2.81 -10.71 -6.30
CA GLU A 273 -3.44 -12.00 -6.63
C GLU A 273 -3.09 -13.12 -5.64
N LEU A 274 -2.30 -12.81 -4.59
CA LEU A 274 -1.85 -13.77 -3.59
C LEU A 274 -1.21 -15.00 -4.26
N GLY A 275 -0.11 -14.80 -5.00
CA GLY A 275 0.59 -15.86 -5.73
C GLY A 275 0.91 -17.08 -4.86
N TRP A 276 0.98 -18.26 -5.47
CA TRP A 276 1.10 -19.53 -4.76
C TRP A 276 2.31 -19.58 -3.82
N LEU A 277 3.44 -18.96 -4.21
CA LEU A 277 4.65 -18.91 -3.39
C LEU A 277 4.44 -18.02 -2.16
N ARG A 278 3.69 -16.92 -2.30
CA ARG A 278 3.29 -16.05 -1.18
C ARG A 278 2.38 -16.80 -0.21
N ALA A 279 1.36 -17.48 -0.74
CA ALA A 279 0.43 -18.28 0.06
C ALA A 279 1.15 -19.40 0.83
N LEU A 280 2.06 -20.13 0.18
CA LEU A 280 2.89 -21.16 0.81
C LEU A 280 3.77 -20.57 1.91
N ASN A 281 4.44 -19.45 1.63
CA ASN A 281 5.34 -18.81 2.59
C ASN A 281 4.58 -18.38 3.86
N ILE A 282 3.42 -17.76 3.71
CA ILE A 282 2.57 -17.39 4.86
C ILE A 282 2.13 -18.63 5.63
N ALA A 283 1.71 -19.69 4.95
CA ALA A 283 1.23 -20.91 5.58
C ALA A 283 2.30 -21.56 6.46
N VAL A 284 3.55 -21.65 5.99
CA VAL A 284 4.64 -22.22 6.80
C VAL A 284 4.96 -21.34 8.00
N TRP A 285 4.98 -20.01 7.85
CA TRP A 285 5.23 -19.10 8.98
C TRP A 285 4.09 -19.11 10.01
N VAL A 286 2.83 -19.18 9.58
CA VAL A 286 1.68 -19.37 10.47
C VAL A 286 1.85 -20.63 11.31
N TYR A 287 2.23 -21.74 10.67
CA TYR A 287 2.44 -23.01 11.35
C TYR A 287 3.59 -22.93 12.38
N LEU A 288 4.73 -22.35 11.99
CA LEU A 288 5.89 -22.19 12.88
C LEU A 288 5.60 -21.26 14.07
N ILE A 289 4.94 -20.12 13.83
CA ILE A 289 4.53 -19.20 14.90
C ILE A 289 3.53 -19.88 15.84
N ALA A 290 2.60 -20.69 15.32
CA ALA A 290 1.67 -21.42 16.15
C ALA A 290 2.36 -22.45 17.06
N ILE A 291 3.42 -23.12 16.59
CA ILE A 291 4.24 -24.01 17.42
C ILE A 291 4.88 -23.21 18.56
N ILE A 292 5.47 -22.06 18.27
CA ILE A 292 6.12 -21.20 19.26
C ILE A 292 5.11 -20.77 20.33
N ILE A 293 3.94 -20.26 19.94
CA ILE A 293 2.89 -19.83 20.87
C ILE A 293 2.38 -21.01 21.71
N LYS A 294 2.22 -22.20 21.11
CA LYS A 294 1.77 -23.39 21.85
C LYS A 294 2.80 -23.85 22.88
N ARG A 295 4.09 -23.85 22.52
CA ARG A 295 5.18 -24.31 23.39
C ARG A 295 5.52 -23.27 24.47
N TYR A 296 5.45 -21.99 24.11
CA TYR A 296 5.77 -20.85 24.96
C TYR A 296 4.63 -19.82 24.91
N PRO A 297 3.56 -19.99 25.71
CA PRO A 297 2.36 -19.14 25.63
C PRO A 297 2.59 -17.65 25.89
N ASN A 298 3.67 -17.30 26.59
CA ASN A 298 4.08 -15.92 26.85
C ASN A 298 5.09 -15.38 25.82
N ALA A 299 5.58 -16.22 24.91
CA ALA A 299 6.43 -15.75 23.81
C ALA A 299 5.63 -14.80 22.92
N LEU A 300 6.34 -13.82 22.34
CA LEU A 300 5.76 -12.80 21.46
C LEU A 300 4.74 -11.87 22.14
N HIS A 301 4.54 -11.95 23.46
CA HIS A 301 3.72 -10.99 24.19
C HIS A 301 4.51 -9.72 24.50
N ILE A 302 4.14 -8.62 23.86
CA ILE A 302 4.74 -7.30 24.08
C ILE A 302 3.60 -6.35 24.45
N THR A 303 3.58 -5.84 25.69
CA THR A 303 2.48 -5.04 26.22
C THR A 303 2.13 -3.84 25.33
N ALA A 304 3.15 -3.12 24.85
CA ALA A 304 2.96 -1.96 23.99
C ALA A 304 2.30 -2.32 22.65
N LEU A 305 2.68 -3.44 22.03
CA LEU A 305 2.07 -3.89 20.77
C LEU A 305 0.69 -4.51 21.00
N SER A 306 0.54 -5.29 22.07
CA SER A 306 -0.76 -5.82 22.49
C SER A 306 -1.76 -4.68 22.63
N TYR A 307 -1.37 -3.58 23.27
CA TYR A 307 -2.24 -2.41 23.48
C TYR A 307 -2.90 -1.92 22.19
N ILE A 308 -2.13 -1.64 21.14
CA ILE A 308 -2.67 -1.21 19.85
C ILE A 308 -3.39 -2.35 19.09
N GLY A 309 -2.91 -3.60 19.22
CA GLY A 309 -3.52 -4.75 18.57
C GLY A 309 -4.94 -5.09 19.08
N ARG A 310 -5.25 -4.82 20.35
CA ARG A 310 -6.60 -4.99 20.90
C ARG A 310 -7.63 -4.06 20.28
N HIS A 311 -7.18 -2.90 19.77
CA HIS A 311 -8.01 -1.84 19.22
C HIS A 311 -7.83 -1.68 17.70
N SER A 312 -7.53 -2.79 17.01
CA SER A 312 -7.04 -2.76 15.63
C SER A 312 -7.87 -1.94 14.63
N LEU A 313 -9.21 -1.97 14.71
CA LEU A 313 -10.06 -1.20 13.79
C LEU A 313 -9.83 0.30 13.93
N ARG A 314 -9.70 0.79 15.17
CA ARG A 314 -9.47 2.21 15.47
C ARG A 314 -8.07 2.63 15.03
N VAL A 315 -7.08 1.82 15.36
CA VAL A 315 -5.67 2.06 15.01
C VAL A 315 -5.48 2.07 13.49
N PHE A 316 -6.07 1.11 12.78
CA PHE A 316 -6.01 1.07 11.31
C PHE A 316 -6.72 2.27 10.66
N SER A 317 -7.87 2.67 11.20
CA SER A 317 -8.60 3.86 10.71
C SER A 317 -7.80 5.15 10.95
N TRP A 318 -7.16 5.27 12.11
CA TRP A 318 -6.24 6.37 12.42
C TRP A 318 -5.04 6.38 11.48
N GLN A 319 -4.43 5.23 11.23
CA GLN A 319 -3.34 5.06 10.27
C GLN A 319 -3.73 5.57 8.88
N ILE A 320 -4.88 5.20 8.33
CA ILE A 320 -5.32 5.67 7.00
C ILE A 320 -5.35 7.19 6.94
N VAL A 321 -6.03 7.83 7.92
CA VAL A 321 -6.12 9.28 7.99
C VAL A 321 -4.73 9.90 8.11
N LEU A 322 -3.89 9.36 9.00
CA LEU A 322 -2.54 9.83 9.24
C LEU A 322 -1.66 9.78 7.99
N VAL A 323 -1.75 8.72 7.20
CA VAL A 323 -0.99 8.54 5.96
C VAL A 323 -1.29 9.67 4.98
N TYR A 324 -2.57 9.97 4.71
CA TYR A 324 -2.92 11.06 3.79
C TYR A 324 -2.62 12.46 4.36
N LEU A 325 -2.89 12.68 5.65
CA LEU A 325 -2.64 13.99 6.29
C LEU A 325 -1.15 14.34 6.32
N SER A 326 -0.28 13.35 6.52
CA SER A 326 1.17 13.56 6.59
C SER A 326 1.88 13.47 5.24
N ALA A 327 1.18 13.06 4.17
CA ALA A 327 1.80 12.83 2.86
C ALA A 327 2.57 14.05 2.33
N PRO A 328 2.04 15.29 2.32
CA PRO A 328 2.83 16.44 1.86
C PRO A 328 4.10 16.71 2.67
N LEU A 329 3.99 16.71 4.00
CA LEU A 329 5.11 16.93 4.91
C LEU A 329 6.19 15.87 4.70
N LEU A 330 5.79 14.60 4.64
CA LEU A 330 6.73 13.49 4.46
C LEU A 330 7.36 13.52 3.08
N HIS A 331 6.60 13.85 2.04
CA HIS A 331 7.14 14.01 0.69
C HIS A 331 8.23 15.07 0.66
N ASN A 332 7.95 16.28 1.17
CA ASN A 332 8.90 17.39 1.15
C ASN A 332 10.15 17.11 2.01
N LEU A 333 10.02 16.29 3.05
CA LEU A 333 11.12 15.98 3.98
C LEU A 333 11.78 14.62 3.72
N ARG A 334 11.44 13.91 2.62
CA ARG A 334 11.90 12.52 2.38
C ARG A 334 13.41 12.37 2.26
N LEU A 335 14.10 13.43 1.84
CA LEU A 335 15.57 13.46 1.73
C LEU A 335 16.26 13.99 3.00
N ALA A 336 15.50 14.46 4.00
CA ALA A 336 16.09 14.99 5.22
C ALA A 336 16.76 13.86 6.04
N PRO A 337 17.91 14.12 6.70
CA PRO A 337 18.61 13.10 7.49
C PRO A 337 17.76 12.55 8.66
N TYR A 338 16.77 13.32 9.11
CA TYR A 338 15.84 12.95 10.17
C TYR A 338 14.53 12.31 9.66
N PHE A 339 14.40 12.02 8.36
CA PHE A 339 13.17 11.45 7.77
C PHE A 339 12.73 10.16 8.48
N THR A 340 13.65 9.23 8.72
CA THR A 340 13.33 7.98 9.43
C THR A 340 12.84 8.22 10.86
N ALA A 341 13.43 9.18 11.57
CA ALA A 341 12.97 9.55 12.91
C ALA A 341 11.56 10.15 12.86
N LEU A 342 11.27 10.97 11.85
CA LEU A 342 9.94 11.54 11.61
C LEU A 342 8.90 10.43 11.37
N ILE A 343 9.20 9.43 10.54
CA ILE A 343 8.31 8.26 10.31
C ILE A 343 8.01 7.52 11.63
N ILE A 344 9.02 7.34 12.49
CA ILE A 344 8.86 6.69 13.80
C ILE A 344 7.98 7.54 14.73
N ILE A 345 8.21 8.85 14.80
CA ILE A 345 7.42 9.78 15.61
C ILE A 345 5.95 9.80 15.16
N VAL A 346 5.72 9.89 13.85
CA VAL A 346 4.38 9.85 13.26
C VAL A 346 3.71 8.50 13.58
N SER A 347 4.44 7.38 13.45
CA SER A 347 3.95 6.05 13.82
C SER A 347 3.67 5.90 15.33
N ALA A 348 4.37 6.64 16.20
CA ALA A 348 4.10 6.62 17.65
C ALA A 348 2.69 7.16 18.00
N THR A 349 2.07 7.94 17.11
CA THR A 349 0.69 8.43 17.30
C THR A 349 -0.36 7.31 17.31
N LEU A 350 -0.03 6.10 16.83
CA LEU A 350 -0.90 4.94 16.93
C LEU A 350 -1.30 4.67 18.40
N TRP A 351 -0.36 4.80 19.35
CA TRP A 351 -0.64 4.61 20.78
C TRP A 351 -1.50 5.72 21.35
N LEU A 352 -1.27 6.97 20.91
CA LEU A 352 -2.06 8.13 21.32
C LEU A 352 -3.55 7.94 20.93
N SER A 353 -3.81 7.44 19.73
CA SER A 353 -5.19 7.20 19.26
C SER A 353 -5.95 6.22 20.17
N VAL A 354 -5.27 5.17 20.66
CA VAL A 354 -5.85 4.18 21.57
C VAL A 354 -6.08 4.77 22.95
N TRP A 355 -5.05 5.43 23.50
CA TRP A 355 -5.12 6.03 24.84
C TRP A 355 -6.25 7.04 24.96
N LEU A 356 -6.39 7.92 23.96
CA LEU A 356 -7.48 8.90 23.89
C LEU A 356 -8.85 8.23 23.81
N THR A 357 -8.95 7.12 23.06
CA THR A 357 -10.22 6.41 22.93
C THR A 357 -10.60 5.68 24.21
N GLU A 358 -9.66 5.08 24.94
CA GLU A 358 -9.96 4.45 26.24
C GLU A 358 -10.39 5.49 27.27
N LYS A 359 -9.72 6.65 27.33
CA LYS A 359 -10.13 7.76 28.21
C LYS A 359 -11.51 8.31 27.87
N TRP A 360 -11.87 8.32 26.59
CA TRP A 360 -13.23 8.65 26.14
C TRP A 360 -14.25 7.62 26.65
N GLN A 361 -13.94 6.33 26.59
CA GLN A 361 -14.86 5.27 27.00
C GLN A 361 -15.07 5.18 28.52
N THR A 362 -14.10 5.64 29.32
CA THR A 362 -14.20 5.65 30.78
C THR A 362 -14.72 6.97 31.35
N ASP A 363 -15.18 7.91 30.51
CA ASP A 363 -15.58 9.30 30.86
C ASP A 363 -14.53 10.07 31.70
N ALA A 364 -13.28 9.58 31.72
CA ALA A 364 -12.19 10.17 32.51
C ALA A 364 -11.70 11.50 31.90
N VAL A 365 -12.02 11.73 30.61
CA VAL A 365 -11.74 12.96 29.87
C VAL A 365 -12.99 13.30 29.06
N SER A 366 -13.39 14.57 29.04
CA SER A 366 -14.58 14.98 28.28
C SER A 366 -14.40 14.73 26.78
N LYS A 367 -15.49 14.37 26.09
CA LYS A 367 -15.49 14.11 24.64
C LYS A 367 -14.89 15.26 23.84
N ARG A 368 -15.16 16.50 24.25
CA ARG A 368 -14.58 17.73 23.65
C ARG A 368 -13.06 17.77 23.76
N ARG A 369 -12.47 17.35 24.89
CA ARG A 369 -11.01 17.33 25.08
C ARG A 369 -10.33 16.25 24.22
N VAL A 370 -10.94 15.07 24.10
CA VAL A 370 -10.42 14.01 23.23
C VAL A 370 -10.41 14.46 21.77
N VAL A 371 -11.52 15.05 21.30
CA VAL A 371 -11.59 15.65 19.96
C VAL A 371 -10.58 16.79 19.81
N GLY A 372 -10.39 17.61 20.84
CA GLY A 372 -9.38 18.67 20.87
C GLY A 372 -7.95 18.15 20.72
N TYR A 373 -7.56 17.07 21.42
CA TYR A 373 -6.22 16.48 21.30
C TYR A 373 -5.98 15.84 19.94
N LEU A 374 -6.95 15.10 19.39
CA LEU A 374 -6.85 14.55 18.04
C LEU A 374 -6.78 15.68 17.00
N GLY A 375 -7.61 16.72 17.15
CA GLY A 375 -7.61 17.90 16.31
C GLY A 375 -6.28 18.64 16.36
N MET A 376 -5.67 18.79 17.53
CA MET A 376 -4.35 19.40 17.70
C MET A 376 -3.25 18.56 17.02
N ALA A 377 -3.27 17.24 17.15
CA ALA A 377 -2.32 16.36 16.46
C ALA A 377 -2.43 16.51 14.93
N CYS A 378 -3.67 16.52 14.39
CA CYS A 378 -3.90 16.79 12.97
C CYS A 378 -3.44 18.20 12.58
N ALA A 379 -3.73 19.22 13.39
CA ALA A 379 -3.36 20.61 13.11
C ALA A 379 -1.83 20.80 13.07
N VAL A 380 -1.07 20.13 13.93
CA VAL A 380 0.40 20.15 13.90
C VAL A 380 0.92 19.58 12.58
N VAL A 381 0.36 18.45 12.11
CA VAL A 381 0.73 17.87 10.82
C VAL A 381 0.36 18.81 9.66
N ILE A 382 -0.84 19.39 9.69
CA ILE A 382 -1.31 20.33 8.66
C ILE A 382 -0.45 21.60 8.62
N LEU A 383 -0.09 22.16 9.77
CA LEU A 383 0.83 23.30 9.87
C LEU A 383 2.21 22.93 9.32
N GLY A 384 2.71 21.74 9.65
CA GLY A 384 3.95 21.20 9.08
C GLY A 384 3.90 21.13 7.56
N ASN A 385 2.77 20.71 6.97
CA ASN A 385 2.59 20.68 5.52
C ASN A 385 2.77 22.07 4.90
N VAL A 386 2.16 23.11 5.45
CA VAL A 386 2.27 24.49 4.95
C VAL A 386 3.70 25.03 5.04
N VAL A 387 4.40 24.77 6.15
CA VAL A 387 5.81 25.18 6.30
C VAL A 387 6.69 24.43 5.31
N SER A 388 6.48 23.12 5.15
CA SER A 388 7.27 22.28 4.24
C SER A 388 7.04 22.58 2.76
N ALA A 389 5.86 23.08 2.38
CA ALA A 389 5.53 23.44 1.00
C ALA A 389 6.32 24.66 0.48
N GLN A 390 7.05 25.35 1.35
CA GLN A 390 8.08 26.32 0.94
C GLN A 390 9.35 25.65 0.38
N GLY A 391 9.49 24.31 0.50
CA GLY A 391 10.57 23.49 -0.04
C GLY A 391 10.34 22.99 -1.48
N VAL A 392 9.51 23.71 -2.22
CA VAL A 392 9.24 23.50 -3.65
C VAL A 392 10.01 24.57 -4.39
N SER A 393 10.76 24.17 -5.40
CA SER A 393 11.66 25.09 -6.08
C SER A 393 11.57 24.92 -7.59
N SER A 394 12.04 25.94 -8.30
CA SER A 394 12.03 25.91 -9.75
C SER A 394 13.14 24.99 -10.29
N LEU A 395 12.79 24.10 -11.22
CA LEU A 395 13.77 23.38 -12.04
C LEU A 395 13.77 23.99 -13.44
N THR A 396 14.89 24.61 -13.82
CA THR A 396 15.11 25.05 -15.20
C THR A 396 15.83 23.97 -15.98
N ILE A 397 15.28 23.53 -17.11
CA ILE A 397 15.87 22.52 -17.98
C ILE A 397 16.37 23.22 -19.24
N LYS A 398 17.66 23.06 -19.52
CA LYS A 398 18.31 23.57 -20.73
C LYS A 398 18.84 22.41 -21.57
N ALA A 399 18.79 22.55 -22.88
CA ALA A 399 19.46 21.64 -23.78
C ALA A 399 20.54 22.35 -24.61
N THR A 400 21.60 21.62 -24.89
CA THR A 400 22.76 22.06 -25.67
C THR A 400 23.00 21.07 -26.82
N ASN A 401 23.76 21.47 -27.83
CA ASN A 401 23.99 20.70 -29.06
C ASN A 401 22.74 20.40 -29.89
N ILE A 402 21.72 21.26 -29.81
CA ILE A 402 20.57 21.17 -30.71
C ILE A 402 20.99 21.65 -32.10
N THR A 403 20.98 20.74 -33.07
CA THR A 403 21.32 21.04 -34.47
C THR A 403 20.11 21.38 -35.33
N ASP A 404 18.96 20.78 -35.03
CA ASP A 404 17.70 21.05 -35.72
C ASP A 404 16.88 22.06 -34.90
N SER A 405 16.68 23.24 -35.48
CA SER A 405 16.01 24.37 -34.87
C SER A 405 14.49 24.42 -35.10
N LYS A 406 13.94 23.50 -35.88
CA LYS A 406 12.52 23.49 -36.27
C LYS A 406 11.71 22.43 -35.53
N THR A 407 12.27 21.23 -35.37
CA THR A 407 11.52 20.09 -34.83
C THR A 407 11.42 20.15 -33.30
N PRO A 408 10.22 19.98 -32.70
CA PRO A 408 10.02 20.10 -31.27
C PRO A 408 10.70 18.97 -30.47
N PHE A 409 11.03 19.28 -29.22
CA PHE A 409 11.52 18.32 -28.24
C PHE A 409 10.42 17.95 -27.25
N PHE A 410 10.32 16.66 -26.92
CA PHE A 410 9.63 16.21 -25.73
C PHE A 410 10.58 16.22 -24.55
N VAL A 411 10.18 16.90 -23.47
CA VAL A 411 10.90 16.93 -22.20
C VAL A 411 10.09 16.16 -21.18
N MET A 412 10.73 15.18 -20.56
CA MET A 412 10.17 14.31 -19.55
C MET A 412 10.99 14.40 -18.27
N VAL A 413 10.31 14.60 -17.14
CA VAL A 413 10.91 14.51 -15.81
C VAL A 413 10.34 13.29 -15.12
N TYR A 414 11.23 12.40 -14.72
CA TYR A 414 10.97 11.14 -14.06
C TYR A 414 11.20 11.28 -12.56
N ASP A 415 10.35 10.65 -11.76
CA ASP A 415 10.61 10.40 -10.34
C ASP A 415 11.65 9.27 -10.19
N GLU A 416 12.34 9.20 -9.05
CA GLU A 416 13.33 8.16 -8.76
C GLU A 416 12.80 6.73 -8.87
N GLN A 417 11.49 6.51 -8.73
CA GLN A 417 10.85 5.20 -8.84
C GLN A 417 10.33 4.88 -10.25
N ASP A 418 10.38 5.82 -11.19
CA ASP A 418 9.85 5.58 -12.53
C ASP A 418 10.74 4.59 -13.32
N ASP A 419 10.11 3.83 -14.23
CA ASP A 419 10.83 3.10 -15.27
C ASP A 419 11.12 4.06 -16.44
N LEU A 420 12.40 4.31 -16.73
CA LEU A 420 12.84 5.19 -17.83
C LEU A 420 12.32 4.75 -19.22
N ARG A 421 11.87 3.50 -19.36
CA ARG A 421 11.30 2.98 -20.61
C ARG A 421 9.80 3.28 -20.76
N GLN A 422 9.17 3.76 -19.69
CA GLN A 422 7.77 4.18 -19.68
C GLN A 422 7.66 5.69 -19.70
N ARG A 423 6.42 6.19 -19.79
CA ARG A 423 6.14 7.62 -19.73
C ARG A 423 6.39 8.14 -18.32
N ALA A 424 7.06 9.29 -18.21
CA ALA A 424 7.41 9.87 -16.93
C ALA A 424 6.17 10.33 -16.14
N THR A 425 6.21 10.20 -14.81
CA THR A 425 5.08 10.52 -13.93
C THR A 425 5.07 11.97 -13.45
N VAL A 426 6.21 12.67 -13.47
CA VAL A 426 6.34 14.02 -12.88
C VAL A 426 6.02 15.12 -13.89
N TYR A 427 6.58 15.05 -15.10
CA TYR A 427 6.38 16.09 -16.10
C TYR A 427 6.57 15.55 -17.52
N VAL A 428 5.68 15.90 -18.45
CA VAL A 428 5.82 15.57 -19.88
C VAL A 428 5.25 16.71 -20.71
N LYS A 429 6.08 17.40 -21.51
CA LYS A 429 5.60 18.46 -22.41
C LYS A 429 6.52 18.64 -23.61
N SER A 430 5.96 19.11 -24.73
CA SER A 430 6.73 19.49 -25.92
C SER A 430 7.11 20.97 -25.92
N PHE A 431 8.28 21.28 -26.47
CA PHE A 431 8.82 22.63 -26.59
C PHE A 431 9.53 22.84 -27.92
N ALA A 432 9.51 24.09 -28.41
CA ALA A 432 10.34 24.47 -29.54
C ALA A 432 11.83 24.46 -29.14
N PRO A 433 12.76 24.11 -30.06
CA PRO A 433 14.20 24.10 -29.80
C PRO A 433 14.75 25.35 -29.11
N GLN A 434 14.28 26.53 -29.53
CA GLN A 434 14.73 27.81 -28.97
C GLN A 434 14.34 27.97 -27.50
N GLN A 435 13.14 27.49 -27.11
CA GLN A 435 12.69 27.52 -25.72
C GLN A 435 13.58 26.62 -24.85
N LEU A 436 13.93 25.44 -25.35
CA LEU A 436 14.76 24.49 -24.62
C LEU A 436 16.22 24.97 -24.50
N THR A 437 16.74 25.69 -25.50
CA THR A 437 18.06 26.34 -25.43
C THR A 437 18.07 27.50 -24.42
N GLN A 438 17.02 28.32 -24.40
CA GLN A 438 16.89 29.44 -23.45
C GLN A 438 16.68 28.95 -22.02
N GLY A 439 16.00 27.82 -21.87
CA GLY A 439 15.67 27.17 -20.61
C GLY A 439 14.18 27.21 -20.35
N ILE A 440 13.59 26.03 -20.17
CA ILE A 440 12.19 25.88 -19.76
C ILE A 440 12.16 25.67 -18.25
N THR A 441 11.22 26.31 -17.57
CA THR A 441 11.14 26.25 -16.10
C THR A 441 9.90 25.48 -15.68
N ILE A 442 10.10 24.53 -14.77
CA ILE A 442 9.05 23.93 -13.96
C ILE A 442 9.05 24.69 -12.65
N ASP A 443 8.06 25.57 -12.46
CA ASP A 443 8.08 26.57 -11.38
C ASP A 443 7.98 25.95 -9.98
N ALA A 444 7.31 24.80 -9.88
CA ALA A 444 6.98 24.17 -8.62
C ALA A 444 7.33 22.67 -8.65
N LEU A 445 8.62 22.34 -8.56
CA LEU A 445 9.09 20.96 -8.39
C LEU A 445 9.41 20.70 -6.91
N PRO A 446 8.76 19.71 -6.25
CA PRO A 446 9.09 19.35 -4.88
C PRO A 446 10.55 18.90 -4.74
N SER A 447 11.14 19.08 -3.56
CA SER A 447 12.46 18.50 -3.30
C SER A 447 12.41 16.98 -3.50
N GLY A 448 13.40 16.38 -4.14
CA GLY A 448 13.34 14.98 -4.57
C GLY A 448 14.50 14.58 -5.47
N ASN A 449 14.59 13.30 -5.82
CA ASN A 449 15.51 12.87 -6.86
C ASN A 449 14.75 12.70 -8.16
N TYR A 450 15.29 13.25 -9.25
CA TYR A 450 14.64 13.27 -10.55
C TYR A 450 15.62 12.91 -11.64
N ALA A 451 15.11 12.42 -12.77
CA ALA A 451 15.86 12.35 -14.01
C ALA A 451 15.12 13.13 -15.10
N VAL A 452 15.86 13.84 -15.95
CA VAL A 452 15.29 14.48 -17.14
C VAL A 452 15.72 13.68 -18.36
N PHE A 453 14.77 13.39 -19.23
CA PHE A 453 15.01 12.84 -20.55
C PHE A 453 14.38 13.78 -21.58
N ALA A 454 15.13 14.12 -22.63
CA ALA A 454 14.63 14.91 -23.74
C ALA A 454 14.93 14.22 -25.06
N PHE A 455 13.97 14.18 -25.97
CA PHE A 455 14.18 13.69 -27.34
C PHE A 455 13.46 14.53 -28.38
N GLN A 456 13.97 14.52 -29.60
CA GLN A 456 13.43 15.27 -30.74
C GLN A 456 12.52 14.38 -31.57
N ASP A 457 11.22 14.72 -31.62
CA ASP A 457 10.20 13.91 -32.30
C ASP A 457 10.11 14.32 -33.78
N ASN A 458 10.85 13.61 -34.63
CA ASN A 458 11.01 13.93 -36.04
C ASN A 458 9.85 13.42 -36.90
N ASP A 459 9.16 12.37 -36.46
CA ASP A 459 8.07 11.74 -37.20
C ASP A 459 6.67 12.03 -36.61
N SER A 460 6.62 12.87 -35.56
CA SER A 460 5.39 13.33 -34.90
C SER A 460 4.58 12.19 -34.29
N ASN A 461 5.24 11.10 -33.88
CA ASN A 461 4.58 9.94 -33.31
C ASN A 461 4.51 9.99 -31.77
N TYR A 462 5.12 11.00 -31.13
CA TYR A 462 5.16 11.21 -29.67
C TYR A 462 6.01 10.20 -28.87
N TYR A 463 6.80 9.37 -29.54
CA TYR A 463 7.67 8.36 -28.95
C TYR A 463 9.09 8.48 -29.51
N LEU A 464 10.08 8.05 -28.72
CA LEU A 464 11.45 7.95 -29.22
C LEU A 464 11.52 6.83 -30.26
N THR A 465 11.85 7.19 -31.49
CA THR A 465 12.00 6.23 -32.57
C THR A 465 13.32 5.47 -32.48
N LEU A 466 13.23 4.14 -32.40
CA LEU A 466 14.37 3.22 -32.32
C LEU A 466 14.65 2.57 -33.68
N GLY A 467 15.93 2.37 -33.98
CA GLY A 467 16.42 1.61 -35.12
C GLY A 467 16.31 0.10 -34.91
N ASN A 468 16.60 -0.64 -35.98
CA ASN A 468 16.57 -2.11 -35.96
C ASN A 468 17.62 -2.73 -35.01
N ASP A 469 18.62 -1.95 -34.61
CA ASP A 469 19.65 -2.29 -33.61
C ASP A 469 19.23 -1.91 -32.17
N GLY A 470 18.04 -1.35 -31.99
CA GLY A 470 17.52 -0.88 -30.71
C GLY A 470 18.08 0.47 -30.26
N MET A 471 18.89 1.14 -31.08
CA MET A 471 19.45 2.45 -30.78
C MET A 471 18.49 3.56 -31.24
N PRO A 472 18.37 4.68 -30.51
CA PRO A 472 17.56 5.80 -30.97
C PRO A 472 18.07 6.38 -32.28
N ILE A 473 17.16 6.58 -33.25
CA ILE A 473 17.44 7.27 -34.52
C ILE A 473 17.28 8.78 -34.34
N GLU A 474 16.38 9.16 -33.43
CA GLU A 474 16.11 10.54 -33.06
C GLU A 474 17.11 11.06 -32.05
N ARG A 475 17.34 12.37 -32.09
CA ARG A 475 18.30 13.01 -31.18
C ARG A 475 17.74 13.04 -29.77
N PHE A 476 18.58 12.76 -28.79
CA PHE A 476 18.12 12.66 -27.41
C PHE A 476 19.21 13.02 -26.40
N GLY A 477 18.82 13.19 -25.14
CA GLY A 477 19.74 13.40 -24.03
C GLY A 477 19.10 13.18 -22.67
N TYR A 478 19.94 12.90 -21.68
CA TYR A 478 19.54 12.69 -20.29
C TYR A 478 20.23 13.67 -19.35
N SER A 479 19.63 13.94 -18.19
CA SER A 479 20.32 14.56 -17.05
C SER A 479 21.58 13.76 -16.67
N ASN A 480 22.54 14.45 -16.05
CA ASN A 480 23.92 14.00 -15.81
C ASN A 480 24.76 13.65 -17.05
N ASN A 481 24.19 13.68 -18.26
CA ASN A 481 24.91 13.47 -19.53
C ASN A 481 25.81 12.21 -19.54
N PRO A 482 25.32 11.03 -19.12
CA PRO A 482 26.15 9.83 -19.00
C PRO A 482 26.77 9.44 -20.36
N LEU A 483 27.87 8.70 -20.31
CA LEU A 483 28.41 8.02 -21.48
C LEU A 483 27.54 6.79 -21.77
N LEU A 484 26.94 6.76 -22.95
CA LEU A 484 25.96 5.73 -23.32
C LEU A 484 26.59 4.71 -24.27
N THR A 485 26.79 3.50 -23.77
CA THR A 485 27.07 2.31 -24.58
C THR A 485 25.87 1.35 -24.61
N THR A 486 24.94 1.52 -23.68
CA THR A 486 23.66 0.79 -23.53
C THR A 486 22.61 1.76 -22.95
N ALA A 487 21.36 1.32 -22.86
CA ALA A 487 20.31 2.09 -22.17
C ALA A 487 20.73 2.40 -20.71
N PRO A 488 20.64 3.67 -20.25
CA PRO A 488 21.06 4.05 -18.92
C PRO A 488 20.12 3.49 -17.85
N GLN A 489 20.62 3.27 -16.64
CA GLN A 489 19.80 3.00 -15.47
C GLN A 489 19.41 4.32 -14.79
N MET A 490 18.31 4.33 -14.02
CA MET A 490 17.85 5.54 -13.31
C MET A 490 18.97 6.20 -12.50
N LYS A 491 19.74 5.41 -11.76
CA LYS A 491 20.88 5.90 -10.97
C LYS A 491 21.95 6.68 -11.75
N ASP A 492 22.08 6.43 -13.06
CA ASP A 492 23.13 7.04 -13.90
C ASP A 492 22.72 8.44 -14.38
N VAL A 493 21.41 8.70 -14.43
CA VAL A 493 20.81 9.94 -14.94
C VAL A 493 20.15 10.79 -13.87
N MET A 494 19.95 10.24 -12.67
CA MET A 494 19.23 10.89 -11.58
C MET A 494 20.07 11.95 -10.84
N PHE A 495 19.45 13.06 -10.45
CA PHE A 495 20.04 14.14 -9.66
C PHE A 495 19.11 14.54 -8.51
N ALA A 496 19.69 15.05 -7.44
CA ALA A 496 18.92 15.60 -6.32
C ALA A 496 18.44 17.02 -6.63
N HIS A 497 17.19 17.32 -6.32
CA HIS A 497 16.58 18.64 -6.34
C HIS A 497 16.21 19.02 -4.91
N ASN A 498 16.95 19.96 -4.34
CA ASN A 498 16.75 20.43 -2.96
C ASN A 498 16.53 21.94 -2.88
N GLY A 499 16.33 22.58 -4.04
CA GLY A 499 16.30 24.03 -4.22
C GLY A 499 16.35 24.39 -5.71
N SER A 500 16.14 25.68 -6.01
CA SER A 500 16.07 26.14 -7.40
C SER A 500 17.38 25.86 -8.11
N GLN A 501 17.31 25.13 -9.22
CA GLN A 501 18.51 24.71 -9.96
C GLN A 501 18.24 24.60 -11.46
N THR A 502 19.33 24.62 -12.22
CA THR A 502 19.31 24.45 -13.67
C THR A 502 19.95 23.12 -14.04
N GLN A 503 19.22 22.25 -14.73
CA GLN A 503 19.74 21.02 -15.30
C GLN A 503 20.02 21.23 -16.79
N THR A 504 21.27 21.01 -17.21
CA THR A 504 21.67 21.12 -18.62
C THR A 504 21.89 19.74 -19.23
N ILE A 505 21.22 19.49 -20.34
CA ILE A 505 21.23 18.24 -21.10
C ILE A 505 22.01 18.46 -22.40
N GLN A 506 22.86 17.50 -22.75
CA GLN A 506 23.55 17.44 -24.02
C GLN A 506 22.76 16.52 -24.95
N ILE A 507 22.23 17.10 -26.02
CA ILE A 507 21.58 16.35 -27.08
C ILE A 507 22.66 15.69 -27.95
N ARG A 508 22.48 14.41 -28.27
CA ARG A 508 23.41 13.62 -29.08
C ARG A 508 22.71 13.11 -30.33
#